data_AF-A0A3C0QHZ2-F1
#
_entry.id   AF-A0A3C0QHZ2-F1
#
_cell.length_a   1.000
_cell.length_b   1.000
_cell.length_c   1.000
_cell.angle_alpha   90.00
_cell.angle_beta   90.00
_cell.angle_gamma   90.00
#
_symmetry.space_group_name_H-M   'P 1'
#
loop_
_entity.id
_entity.type
_entity.pdbx_description
1 polymer ?
#
loop_
_entity_poly.entity_id
_entity_poly.type
_entity_poly.pdbx_seq_one_letter_code
_entity_poly.pdbx_strand_id
1 'polypeptide(L)'
;VMDLRSRARMMVSTYGIKMIIVDYLQLMQSTSNYKGNKVQEITEISQNLKGIAKELNIPVIAVSQLSREVEKRDKKRPQLSDLRESGSIEQDADMVVFIYRDEYYDEQSSKKGQAELIIAKHRNGPTGKVGLQFNKRYALFSNLTQSKQTENRGDRNV
;
A
#
# COMPACT_ATOMS: atom_id res chain seq x y z
N VAL A 1 20.32 1.68 -3.84
CA VAL A 1 19.74 2.37 -2.64
C VAL A 1 20.52 3.60 -2.14
N MET A 2 21.87 3.60 -2.13
CA MET A 2 22.67 4.76 -1.68
C MET A 2 22.32 6.08 -2.41
N ASP A 3 21.88 5.98 -3.68
CA ASP A 3 21.41 7.12 -4.47
C ASP A 3 20.07 7.70 -3.97
N LEU A 4 19.08 6.86 -3.61
CA LEU A 4 17.78 7.34 -3.11
C LEU A 4 17.92 8.11 -1.80
N ARG A 5 18.69 7.57 -0.85
CA ARG A 5 18.89 8.21 0.46
C ARG A 5 19.58 9.57 0.32
N SER A 6 20.63 9.64 -0.50
CA SER A 6 21.39 10.87 -0.74
C SER A 6 20.53 11.93 -1.44
N ARG A 7 19.77 11.54 -2.47
CA ARG A 7 18.82 12.43 -3.15
C ARG A 7 17.71 12.89 -2.22
N ALA A 8 17.13 12.00 -1.42
CA ALA A 8 16.07 12.35 -0.48
C ALA A 8 16.56 13.40 0.54
N ARG A 9 17.75 13.20 1.13
CA ARG A 9 18.38 14.20 2.02
C ARG A 9 18.53 15.55 1.35
N MET A 10 19.10 15.57 0.14
CA MET A 10 19.29 16.80 -0.64
C MET A 10 17.94 17.48 -0.92
N MET A 11 16.92 16.73 -1.34
CA MET A 11 15.60 17.28 -1.64
C MET A 11 14.92 17.87 -0.40
N VAL A 12 15.08 17.22 0.77
CA VAL A 12 14.60 17.74 2.05
C VAL A 12 15.35 19.00 2.44
N SER A 13 16.68 19.04 2.34
CA SER A 13 17.47 20.21 2.73
C SER A 13 17.28 21.40 1.80
N THR A 14 17.19 21.17 0.50
CA THR A 14 17.15 22.23 -0.52
C THR A 14 15.73 22.73 -0.77
N TYR A 15 14.74 21.84 -0.80
CA TYR A 15 13.37 22.17 -1.18
C TYR A 15 12.35 21.94 -0.07
N GLY A 16 12.75 21.38 1.08
CA GLY A 16 11.85 21.19 2.21
C GLY A 16 10.75 20.15 1.98
N ILE A 17 10.97 19.15 1.11
CA ILE A 17 9.94 18.15 0.78
C ILE A 17 9.37 17.47 2.05
N LYS A 18 8.07 17.15 2.02
CA LYS A 18 7.33 16.63 3.19
C LYS A 18 6.83 15.20 3.04
N MET A 19 7.07 14.56 1.89
CA MET A 19 6.66 13.20 1.62
C MET A 19 7.52 12.62 0.48
N ILE A 20 7.72 11.30 0.51
CA ILE A 20 8.32 10.54 -0.59
C ILE A 20 7.31 9.49 -1.05
N ILE A 21 7.15 9.34 -2.36
CA ILE A 21 6.36 8.27 -2.98
C ILE A 21 7.30 7.44 -3.85
N VAL A 22 7.23 6.11 -3.72
CA VAL A 22 7.99 5.14 -4.50
C VAL A 22 7.02 4.23 -5.24
N ASP A 23 7.07 4.26 -6.58
CA ASP A 23 6.27 3.42 -7.46
C ASP A 23 7.18 2.63 -8.41
N TYR A 24 7.41 1.33 -8.23
CA TYR A 24 7.00 0.45 -7.12
C TYR A 24 8.23 -0.30 -6.56
N LEU A 25 8.10 -0.85 -5.35
CA LEU A 25 9.21 -1.44 -4.56
C LEU A 25 10.03 -2.47 -5.33
N GLN A 26 9.38 -3.35 -6.08
CA GLN A 26 10.01 -4.47 -6.77
C GLN A 26 10.92 -4.03 -7.94
N LEU A 27 10.90 -2.75 -8.36
CA LEU A 27 11.87 -2.20 -9.32
C LEU A 27 13.12 -1.61 -8.65
N MET A 28 13.11 -1.44 -7.33
CA MET A 28 14.27 -0.95 -6.61
C MET A 28 15.35 -2.03 -6.58
N GLN A 29 16.57 -1.63 -6.89
CA GLN A 29 17.75 -2.49 -6.81
C GLN A 29 18.44 -2.28 -5.47
N SER A 30 18.68 -3.40 -4.78
CA SER A 30 19.61 -3.45 -3.67
C SER A 30 21.06 -3.23 -4.12
N THR A 31 21.92 -2.80 -3.20
CA THR A 31 23.35 -2.62 -3.48
C THR A 31 24.15 -3.92 -3.39
N SER A 32 23.54 -4.96 -2.81
CA SER A 32 24.16 -6.26 -2.63
C SER A 32 23.91 -7.12 -3.86
N ASN A 33 24.91 -7.87 -4.32
CA ASN A 33 24.72 -8.89 -5.37
C ASN A 33 23.90 -10.07 -4.82
N TYR A 34 22.60 -9.89 -4.61
CA TYR A 34 21.71 -11.00 -4.28
C TYR A 34 21.55 -11.89 -5.51
N LYS A 35 22.20 -13.05 -5.49
CA LYS A 35 22.10 -14.10 -6.52
C LYS A 35 20.68 -14.71 -6.54
N GLY A 36 19.67 -13.95 -6.93
CA GLY A 36 18.29 -14.41 -7.10
C GLY A 36 17.43 -14.49 -5.83
N ASN A 37 17.93 -14.07 -4.66
CA ASN A 37 17.14 -14.08 -3.42
C ASN A 37 16.30 -12.80 -3.27
N LYS A 38 15.20 -12.72 -4.05
CA LYS A 38 14.27 -11.58 -4.05
C LYS A 38 13.70 -11.23 -2.67
N VAL A 39 13.47 -12.22 -1.82
CA VAL A 39 12.95 -12.00 -0.46
C VAL A 39 13.92 -11.17 0.38
N GLN A 40 15.20 -11.48 0.29
CA GLN A 40 16.25 -10.75 1.01
C GLN A 40 16.43 -9.33 0.45
N GLU A 41 16.36 -9.18 -0.88
CA GLU A 41 16.40 -7.87 -1.53
C GLU A 41 15.24 -6.97 -1.08
N ILE A 42 14.01 -7.49 -1.10
CA ILE A 42 12.83 -6.73 -0.67
C ILE A 42 12.92 -6.37 0.82
N THR A 43 13.47 -7.27 1.64
CA THR A 43 13.74 -7.00 3.06
C THR A 43 14.74 -5.86 3.25
N GLU A 44 15.82 -5.84 2.48
CA GLU A 44 16.79 -4.73 2.54
C GLU A 44 16.13 -3.41 2.12
N ILE A 45 15.32 -3.43 1.05
CA ILE A 45 14.61 -2.26 0.54
C ILE A 45 13.62 -1.72 1.58
N SER A 46 12.79 -2.57 2.21
CA SER A 46 11.80 -2.14 3.20
C SER A 46 12.46 -1.51 4.43
N GLN A 47 13.52 -2.14 4.95
CA GLN A 47 14.29 -1.62 6.09
C GLN A 47 14.96 -0.28 5.76
N ASN A 48 15.54 -0.17 4.57
CA ASN A 48 16.16 1.07 4.11
C ASN A 48 15.15 2.21 4.00
N LEU A 49 13.96 1.96 3.43
CA LEU A 49 12.89 2.97 3.33
C LEU A 49 12.39 3.38 4.71
N LYS A 50 12.22 2.43 5.64
CA LYS A 50 11.88 2.72 7.03
C LYS A 50 12.95 3.58 7.72
N GLY A 51 14.23 3.30 7.44
CA GLY A 51 15.35 4.11 7.88
C GLY A 51 15.28 5.54 7.36
N ILE A 52 15.04 5.72 6.07
CA ILE A 52 14.88 7.04 5.43
C ILE A 52 13.72 7.83 6.06
N ALA A 53 12.55 7.19 6.23
CA ALA A 53 11.38 7.83 6.83
C ALA A 53 11.65 8.35 8.25
N LYS A 54 12.30 7.52 9.08
CA LYS A 54 12.69 7.89 10.45
C LYS A 54 13.73 8.99 10.50
N GLU A 55 14.75 8.89 9.64
CA GLU A 55 15.86 9.84 9.62
C GLU A 55 15.41 11.23 9.15
N LEU A 56 14.66 11.28 8.06
CA LEU A 56 14.18 12.54 7.47
C LEU A 56 12.92 13.08 8.18
N ASN A 57 12.32 12.28 9.06
CA ASN A 57 11.07 12.58 9.75
C ASN A 57 9.93 13.00 8.79
N ILE A 58 9.79 12.27 7.68
CA ILE A 58 8.72 12.47 6.70
C ILE A 58 8.09 11.13 6.31
N PRO A 59 6.79 11.09 5.98
CA PRO A 59 6.13 9.90 5.47
C PRO A 59 6.74 9.42 4.15
N VAL A 60 6.95 8.10 4.07
CA VAL A 60 7.33 7.40 2.83
C VAL A 60 6.19 6.46 2.47
N ILE A 61 5.60 6.66 1.29
CA ILE A 61 4.60 5.78 0.70
C ILE A 61 5.28 4.95 -0.37
N ALA A 62 5.12 3.63 -0.29
CA ALA A 62 5.67 2.73 -1.29
C ALA A 62 4.57 1.83 -1.84
N VAL A 63 4.50 1.74 -3.17
CA VAL A 63 3.59 0.84 -3.87
C VAL A 63 4.26 -0.54 -3.95
N SER A 64 3.50 -1.58 -3.62
CA SER A 64 3.94 -2.96 -3.75
C SER A 64 2.92 -3.75 -4.56
N GLN A 65 3.41 -4.60 -5.46
CA GLN A 65 2.56 -5.57 -6.13
C GLN A 65 2.27 -6.77 -5.22
N LEU A 66 1.04 -7.29 -5.31
CA LEU A 66 0.64 -8.51 -4.61
C LEU A 66 1.05 -9.75 -5.40
N SER A 67 1.17 -10.88 -4.69
CA SER A 67 1.29 -12.18 -5.35
C SER A 67 0.07 -12.47 -6.23
N ARG A 68 0.29 -13.10 -7.39
CA ARG A 68 -0.80 -13.55 -8.30
C ARG A 68 -1.71 -14.61 -7.67
N GLU A 69 -1.29 -15.23 -6.57
CA GLU A 69 -2.10 -16.21 -5.85
C GLU A 69 -3.42 -15.61 -5.31
N VAL A 70 -3.50 -14.29 -5.14
CA VAL A 70 -4.77 -13.60 -4.80
C VAL A 70 -5.88 -13.88 -5.81
N GLU A 71 -5.54 -14.03 -7.08
CA GLU A 71 -6.51 -14.20 -8.17
C GLU A 71 -7.08 -15.62 -8.25
N LYS A 72 -6.38 -16.60 -7.67
CA LYS A 72 -6.81 -18.01 -7.64
C LYS A 72 -7.82 -18.30 -6.54
N ARG A 73 -7.98 -17.40 -5.57
CA ARG A 73 -8.92 -17.57 -4.45
C ARG A 73 -10.33 -17.19 -4.89
N ASP A 74 -11.33 -17.90 -4.36
CA ASP A 74 -12.74 -17.52 -4.54
C ASP A 74 -12.99 -16.10 -4.03
N LYS A 75 -12.44 -15.79 -2.84
CA LYS A 75 -12.42 -14.44 -2.29
C LYS A 75 -11.12 -13.74 -2.71
N LYS A 76 -11.18 -12.97 -3.79
CA LYS A 76 -10.07 -12.19 -4.36
C LYS A 76 -9.70 -10.94 -3.55
N ARG A 77 -10.08 -10.90 -2.28
CA ARG A 77 -9.84 -9.75 -1.40
C ARG A 77 -8.40 -9.85 -0.85
N PRO A 78 -7.59 -8.79 -0.98
CA PRO A 78 -6.22 -8.79 -0.49
C PRO A 78 -6.11 -8.98 1.02
N GLN A 79 -5.06 -9.65 1.45
CA GLN A 79 -4.68 -9.93 2.83
C GLN A 79 -3.16 -9.81 2.98
N LEU A 80 -2.68 -9.67 4.22
CA LEU A 80 -1.25 -9.48 4.50
C LEU A 80 -0.39 -10.63 3.96
N SER A 81 -0.91 -11.86 3.99
CA SER A 81 -0.21 -13.03 3.43
C SER A 81 -0.06 -12.97 1.91
N ASP A 82 -0.73 -12.08 1.18
CA ASP A 82 -0.49 -11.88 -0.26
C ASP A 82 0.81 -11.09 -0.53
N LEU A 83 1.42 -10.50 0.51
CA LEU A 83 2.77 -9.96 0.50
C LEU A 83 3.83 -11.04 0.74
N ARG A 84 3.50 -12.34 0.58
CA ARG A 84 4.27 -13.51 1.04
C ARG A 84 5.77 -13.51 0.71
N GLU A 85 6.15 -12.98 -0.45
CA GLU A 85 7.56 -12.86 -0.86
C GLU A 85 8.30 -11.73 -0.12
N SER A 86 7.63 -11.11 0.86
CA SER A 86 8.00 -9.84 1.47
C SER A 86 7.42 -9.71 2.89
N GLY A 87 7.46 -10.78 3.69
CA GLY A 87 7.01 -10.73 5.09
C GLY A 87 7.68 -9.62 5.93
N SER A 88 8.88 -9.19 5.52
CA SER A 88 9.57 -8.00 6.02
C SER A 88 8.80 -6.69 5.80
N ILE A 89 8.15 -6.50 4.66
CA ILE A 89 7.30 -5.33 4.41
C ILE A 89 6.19 -5.27 5.46
N GLU A 90 5.52 -6.39 5.73
CA GLU A 90 4.48 -6.45 6.75
C GLU A 90 5.04 -6.01 8.11
N GLN A 91 6.22 -6.47 8.50
CA GLN A 91 6.81 -6.14 9.81
C GLN A 91 7.27 -4.68 9.89
N ASP A 92 7.96 -4.20 8.86
CA ASP A 92 8.62 -2.88 8.83
C ASP A 92 7.63 -1.73 8.65
N ALA A 93 6.58 -1.93 7.85
CA ALA A 93 5.59 -0.89 7.57
C ALA A 93 4.84 -0.46 8.82
N ASP A 94 4.60 0.84 8.98
CA ASP A 94 3.71 1.34 10.03
C ASP A 94 2.23 1.11 9.66
N MET A 95 1.92 1.18 8.37
CA MET A 95 0.58 1.00 7.84
C MET A 95 0.64 0.19 6.54
N VAL A 96 -0.29 -0.75 6.37
CA VAL A 96 -0.47 -1.49 5.12
C VAL A 96 -1.91 -1.28 4.66
N VAL A 97 -2.05 -0.70 3.46
CA VAL A 97 -3.35 -0.38 2.86
C VAL A 97 -3.46 -1.08 1.53
N PHE A 98 -4.48 -1.92 1.37
CA PHE A 98 -4.81 -2.53 0.09
C PHE A 98 -5.92 -1.76 -0.62
N ILE A 99 -5.87 -1.76 -1.94
CA ILE A 99 -6.94 -1.23 -2.78
C ILE A 99 -7.71 -2.42 -3.35
N TYR A 100 -9.02 -2.43 -3.17
CA TYR A 100 -9.90 -3.45 -3.71
C TYR A 100 -11.04 -2.83 -4.50
N ARG A 101 -11.35 -3.40 -5.66
CA ARG A 101 -12.47 -3.00 -6.53
C ARG A 101 -13.24 -4.26 -6.90
N ASP A 102 -14.44 -4.39 -6.36
CA ASP A 102 -15.28 -5.57 -6.56
C ASP A 102 -15.65 -5.74 -8.04
N GLU A 103 -16.01 -4.65 -8.71
CA GLU A 103 -16.34 -4.60 -10.14
C GLU A 103 -15.21 -5.04 -11.08
N TYR A 104 -13.96 -5.09 -10.61
CA TYR A 104 -12.84 -5.60 -11.41
C TYR A 104 -12.87 -7.12 -11.52
N TYR A 105 -13.47 -7.79 -10.54
CA TYR A 105 -13.53 -9.24 -10.45
C TYR A 105 -14.90 -9.82 -10.78
N ASP A 106 -15.95 -9.01 -10.67
CA ASP A 106 -17.33 -9.35 -10.99
C ASP A 106 -18.01 -8.22 -11.79
N GLU A 107 -18.28 -8.45 -13.06
CA GLU A 107 -18.94 -7.48 -13.94
C GLU A 107 -20.40 -7.18 -13.53
N GLN A 108 -21.03 -8.07 -12.77
CA GLN A 108 -22.39 -7.93 -12.24
C GLN A 108 -22.42 -7.38 -10.81
N SER A 109 -21.26 -6.98 -10.26
CA SER A 109 -21.15 -6.39 -8.93
C SER A 109 -22.18 -5.28 -8.71
N SER A 110 -22.84 -5.28 -7.56
CA SER A 110 -23.71 -4.19 -7.11
C SER A 110 -22.92 -2.95 -6.68
N LYS A 111 -21.59 -3.05 -6.58
CA LYS A 111 -20.66 -1.99 -6.12
C LYS A 111 -19.91 -1.34 -7.29
N LYS A 112 -20.56 -1.17 -8.44
CA LYS A 112 -19.97 -0.48 -9.61
C LYS A 112 -19.52 0.94 -9.27
N GLY A 113 -18.36 1.31 -9.78
CA GLY A 113 -17.73 2.61 -9.50
C GLY A 113 -17.36 2.81 -8.02
N GLN A 114 -17.23 1.75 -7.23
CA GLN A 114 -16.74 1.81 -5.86
C GLN A 114 -15.39 1.14 -5.73
N ALA A 115 -14.56 1.69 -4.86
CA ALA A 115 -13.32 1.09 -4.40
C ALA A 115 -13.32 1.06 -2.88
N GLU A 116 -12.48 0.20 -2.33
CA GLU A 116 -12.31 0.04 -0.90
C GLU A 116 -10.82 0.11 -0.57
N LEU A 117 -10.48 1.00 0.35
CA LEU A 117 -9.17 0.99 1.00
C LEU A 117 -9.27 0.12 2.25
N ILE A 118 -8.47 -0.93 2.29
CA ILE A 118 -8.43 -1.90 3.39
C ILE A 118 -7.17 -1.61 4.20
N ILE A 119 -7.32 -0.96 5.35
CA ILE A 119 -6.24 -0.75 6.31
C ILE A 119 -6.03 -2.08 7.04
N ALA A 120 -5.15 -2.92 6.50
CA ALA A 120 -4.88 -4.26 6.99
C ALA A 120 -3.91 -4.28 8.17
N LYS A 121 -3.03 -3.28 8.26
CA LYS A 121 -2.14 -3.04 9.39
C LYS A 121 -2.11 -1.56 9.73
N HIS A 122 -2.14 -1.24 11.02
CA HIS A 122 -1.87 0.10 11.52
C HIS A 122 -1.18 0.00 12.88
N ARG A 123 0.10 0.40 12.99
CA ARG A 123 0.92 0.22 14.19
C ARG A 123 0.40 1.00 15.41
N ASN A 124 -0.18 2.18 15.17
CA ASN A 124 -0.57 3.14 16.22
C ASN A 124 -2.08 3.47 16.21
N GLY A 125 -2.96 2.54 15.85
CA GLY A 125 -4.35 2.86 15.55
C GLY A 125 -5.14 1.71 14.94
N PRO A 126 -6.43 1.91 14.63
CA PRO A 126 -7.30 0.83 14.21
C PRO A 126 -7.07 0.40 12.76
N THR A 127 -7.29 -0.89 12.51
CA THR A 127 -7.51 -1.42 11.16
C THR A 127 -8.96 -1.16 10.73
N GLY A 128 -9.25 -1.30 9.45
CA GLY A 128 -10.60 -1.05 8.95
C GLY A 128 -10.69 -0.94 7.45
N LYS A 129 -11.88 -0.54 6.99
CA LYS A 129 -12.22 -0.40 5.58
C LYS A 129 -12.77 1.00 5.35
N VAL A 130 -12.29 1.66 4.31
CA VAL A 130 -12.76 2.97 3.88
C VAL A 130 -13.28 2.83 2.46
N GLY A 131 -14.57 3.04 2.28
CA GLY A 131 -15.17 3.06 0.94
C GLY A 131 -14.87 4.38 0.23
N LEU A 132 -14.60 4.28 -1.06
CA LEU A 132 -14.37 5.39 -1.98
C LEU A 132 -15.22 5.20 -3.24
N GLN A 133 -15.48 6.29 -3.94
CA GLN A 133 -15.96 6.25 -5.31
C GLN A 133 -14.75 6.19 -6.24
N PHE A 134 -14.85 5.38 -7.30
CA PHE A 134 -13.81 5.23 -8.31
C PHE A 134 -14.38 5.54 -9.69
N ASN A 135 -13.78 6.52 -10.37
CA ASN A 135 -14.09 6.85 -11.75
C ASN A 135 -13.05 6.21 -12.68
N LYS A 136 -13.42 5.12 -13.35
CA LYS A 136 -12.56 4.37 -14.27
C LYS A 136 -12.03 5.20 -15.44
N ARG A 137 -12.79 6.20 -15.92
CA ARG A 137 -12.39 7.04 -17.06
C ARG A 137 -11.18 7.91 -16.74
N TYR A 138 -11.03 8.33 -15.48
CA TYR A 138 -9.98 9.26 -15.06
C TYR A 138 -9.00 8.65 -14.05
N ALA A 139 -9.15 7.36 -13.72
CA ALA A 139 -8.43 6.69 -12.64
C ALA A 139 -8.48 7.49 -11.31
N LEU A 140 -9.62 8.13 -11.04
CA LEU A 140 -9.79 9.07 -9.93
C LEU A 140 -10.56 8.42 -8.79
N PHE A 141 -10.03 8.57 -7.57
CA PHE A 141 -10.71 8.22 -6.34
C PHE A 141 -11.30 9.47 -5.69
N SER A 142 -12.53 9.39 -5.22
CA SER A 142 -13.20 10.47 -4.49
C SER A 142 -13.94 9.94 -3.27
N ASN A 143 -14.25 10.84 -2.32
CA ASN A 143 -15.02 10.48 -1.14
C ASN A 143 -16.39 9.92 -1.54
N LEU A 144 -16.84 8.86 -0.88
CA LEU A 144 -18.23 8.43 -0.97
C LEU A 144 -19.13 9.53 -0.40
N THR A 145 -20.10 9.98 -1.20
CA THR A 145 -21.13 10.94 -0.78
C THR A 145 -21.83 10.45 0.49
N GLN A 146 -22.10 11.36 1.43
CA GLN A 146 -22.59 11.05 2.79
C GLN A 146 -23.84 10.14 2.83
N SER A 147 -24.70 10.16 1.80
CA SER A 147 -25.89 9.31 1.72
C SER A 147 -25.60 7.80 1.77
N LYS A 148 -24.37 7.36 1.41
CA LYS A 148 -23.96 5.95 1.46
C LYS A 148 -23.04 5.59 2.64
N GLN A 149 -22.59 6.56 3.44
CA GLN A 149 -21.72 6.28 4.59
C GLN A 149 -22.49 5.75 5.80
N THR A 150 -23.78 6.05 5.90
CA THR A 150 -24.64 5.66 7.03
C THR A 150 -24.92 4.16 7.06
N GLU A 151 -24.98 3.49 5.90
CA GLU A 151 -25.24 2.03 5.81
C GLU A 151 -24.06 1.19 6.34
N ASN A 152 -22.80 1.63 6.13
CA ASN A 152 -21.61 0.89 6.59
C ASN A 152 -21.27 1.07 8.08
N ARG A 153 -22.00 1.92 8.82
CA ARG A 153 -21.83 2.07 10.28
C ARG A 153 -22.74 1.13 11.08
N GLY A 154 -23.68 0.43 10.45
CA GLY A 154 -24.64 -0.46 11.11
C GLY A 154 -24.08 -1.79 11.64
N ASP A 155 -22.95 -2.27 11.12
CA ASP A 155 -22.43 -3.62 11.43
C ASP A 155 -21.37 -3.66 12.57
N ARG A 156 -21.31 -2.63 13.44
CA ARG A 156 -20.33 -2.57 14.56
C ARG A 156 -20.96 -2.68 15.95
N ASN A 157 -22.01 -3.48 16.12
CA ASN A 157 -22.49 -3.88 17.44
C ASN A 157 -22.96 -5.34 17.41
N VAL A 158 -22.02 -6.27 17.59
CA VAL A 158 -22.17 -7.53 18.37
C VAL A 158 -20.84 -7.80 19.03
#